data_AF-A0A534T2I4-F1
#
_entry.id   AF-A0A534T2I4-F1
#
_cell.length_a   1.000
_cell.length_b   1.000
_cell.length_c   1.000
_cell.angle_alpha   90.00
_cell.angle_beta   90.00
_cell.angle_gamma   90.00
#
_symmetry.space_group_name_H-M   'P 1'
#
loop_
_entity.id
_entity.type
_entity.pdbx_description
1 polymer ?
#
loop_
_entity_poly.entity_id
_entity_poly.type
_entity_poly.pdbx_seq_one_letter_code
_entity_poly.pdbx_strand_id
1 'polypeptide(L)'
;MYETPLGDRVSVRLSLRVLLPLFFDAVSYGCGLVRVQFHWFMLATASESYRRSAASRTSARPPGARRLGSRRGSSWRPSRAWSRSGSRAGRHAIAARRPPVDRPCRRPDTVSLMAAPQRYSVVVAKDYLKFSAAHFIAYPGFREPLHGHNYQISVRVEAELGPEGYVLDFGLVKRVAHELCRELDERVLLPLESDCLTAVRTEGAVEVITTGGERFCFPESDVRLLPIAHSSAEELAAYLLGRLRDALRAEAGGRAFVSLEVGVAEAPGQVAYCREAF
;
A
#
# COMPACT_ATOMS: atom_id res chain seq x y z
N MET A 1 39.67 -6.86 57.20
CA MET A 1 40.47 -5.89 56.42
C MET A 1 40.63 -6.50 55.03
N TYR A 2 39.92 -6.17 53.95
CA TYR A 2 38.86 -5.23 53.61
C TYR A 2 37.99 -5.96 52.56
N GLU A 3 36.67 -6.04 52.73
CA GLU A 3 35.77 -6.40 51.63
C GLU A 3 35.35 -5.11 50.91
N THR A 4 35.75 -4.97 49.65
CA THR A 4 35.28 -3.92 48.74
C THR A 4 33.96 -4.38 48.10
N PRO A 5 32.91 -3.54 48.03
CA PRO A 5 31.64 -3.94 47.45
C PRO A 5 31.75 -4.05 45.92
N LEU A 6 31.11 -5.08 45.36
CA LEU A 6 30.95 -5.25 43.92
C LEU A 6 30.16 -4.05 43.38
N GLY A 7 30.84 -3.14 42.66
CA GLY A 7 30.20 -2.00 42.02
C GLY A 7 29.15 -2.44 41.00
N ASP A 8 27.99 -1.80 41.02
CA ASP A 8 26.90 -2.00 40.08
C ASP A 8 27.40 -1.93 38.63
N ARG A 9 27.32 -3.04 37.90
CA ARG A 9 27.60 -3.06 36.46
C ARG A 9 26.45 -2.38 35.71
N VAL A 10 26.67 -1.15 35.26
CA VAL A 10 25.79 -0.46 34.32
C VAL A 10 25.98 -1.06 32.92
N SER A 11 24.97 -1.76 32.39
CA SER A 11 24.97 -2.22 31.01
C SER A 11 24.42 -1.11 30.10
N VAL A 12 25.28 -0.48 29.31
CA VAL A 12 24.87 0.47 28.27
C VAL A 12 24.62 -0.30 26.97
N ARG A 13 23.39 -0.30 26.48
CA ARG A 13 23.08 -0.79 25.12
C ARG A 13 23.31 0.35 24.12
N LEU A 14 24.38 0.26 23.33
CA LEU A 14 24.57 1.10 22.15
C LEU A 14 23.82 0.47 20.97
N SER A 15 22.83 1.18 20.45
CA SER A 15 22.17 0.84 19.19
C SER A 15 22.82 1.65 18.07
N LEU A 16 23.65 1.01 17.24
CA LEU A 16 24.23 1.63 16.06
C LEU A 16 23.19 1.60 14.93
N ARG A 17 22.74 2.77 14.45
CA ARG A 17 21.99 2.86 13.19
C ARG A 17 22.89 3.52 12.16
N VAL A 18 23.33 2.73 11.18
CA VAL A 18 24.07 3.23 10.02
C VAL A 18 23.05 3.77 9.02
N LEU A 19 23.05 5.07 8.78
CA LEU A 19 22.26 5.68 7.71
C LEU A 19 23.18 5.87 6.50
N LEU A 20 23.02 5.04 5.48
CA LEU A 20 23.66 5.23 4.19
C LEU A 20 22.83 6.25 3.38
N PRO A 21 23.43 7.32 2.83
CA PRO A 21 22.70 8.20 1.91
C PRO A 21 22.34 7.43 0.63
N LEU A 22 21.10 7.59 0.18
CA LEU A 22 20.48 6.95 -1.00
C LEU A 22 20.99 7.49 -2.36
N PHE A 23 22.19 8.08 -2.42
CA PHE A 23 22.70 8.67 -3.66
C PHE A 23 24.04 8.06 -4.02
N PHE A 24 24.00 6.82 -4.53
CA PHE A 24 25.08 6.29 -5.36
C PHE A 24 24.56 5.18 -6.28
N ASP A 25 24.05 5.56 -7.45
CA ASP A 25 23.90 4.65 -8.60
C ASP A 25 25.22 4.67 -9.38
N ALA A 26 26.13 3.79 -9.02
CA ALA A 26 27.34 3.54 -9.80
C ALA A 26 27.09 2.39 -10.77
N VAL A 27 26.45 2.69 -11.90
CA VAL A 27 26.57 1.86 -13.10
C VAL A 27 26.87 2.77 -14.29
N SER A 28 28.11 3.20 -14.38
CA SER A 28 28.70 3.63 -15.64
C SER A 28 29.91 2.74 -15.88
N TYR A 29 29.82 1.90 -16.91
CA TYR A 29 30.95 1.11 -17.38
C TYR A 29 31.99 2.05 -18.01
N GLY A 30 32.87 2.56 -17.16
CA GLY A 30 34.08 3.28 -17.53
C GLY A 30 35.11 3.05 -16.43
N CYS A 31 36.22 2.37 -16.75
CA CYS A 31 37.29 2.14 -15.78
C CYS A 31 37.83 3.48 -15.25
N GLY A 32 37.59 3.77 -13.97
CA GLY A 32 38.13 4.93 -13.27
C GLY A 32 38.09 4.73 -11.76
N LEU A 33 39.24 4.92 -11.09
CA LEU A 33 39.34 4.93 -9.63
C LEU A 33 38.80 6.27 -9.11
N VAL A 34 37.59 6.27 -8.53
CA VAL A 34 37.02 7.45 -7.85
C VAL A 34 37.39 7.40 -6.37
N ARG A 35 38.17 8.38 -5.90
CA ARG A 35 38.50 8.55 -4.49
C ARG A 35 37.47 9.45 -3.83
N VAL A 36 36.56 8.87 -3.05
CA VAL A 36 35.54 9.62 -2.29
C VAL A 36 36.08 9.92 -0.89
N GLN A 37 36.12 11.20 -0.49
CA GLN A 37 36.44 11.61 0.89
C GLN A 37 35.17 11.60 1.74
N PHE A 38 35.09 10.73 2.74
CA PHE A 38 34.02 10.74 3.74
C PHE A 38 34.41 11.62 4.94
N HIS A 39 33.51 12.51 5.36
CA HIS A 39 33.58 13.16 6.66
C HIS A 39 32.58 12.45 7.59
N TRP A 40 33.07 11.93 8.71
CA TRP A 40 32.25 11.25 9.70
C TRP A 40 31.69 12.27 10.69
N PHE A 41 30.38 12.23 10.94
CA PHE A 41 29.77 12.92 12.06
C PHE A 41 29.20 11.88 13.03
N MET A 42 29.55 12.02 14.30
CA MET A 42 29.09 11.16 15.38
C MET A 42 28.04 11.93 16.19
N LEU A 43 26.80 11.44 16.21
CA LEU A 43 25.75 12.00 17.07
C LEU A 43 25.46 11.02 18.20
N ALA A 44 25.95 11.32 19.41
CA ALA A 44 25.67 10.54 20.60
C ALA A 44 24.40 11.07 21.27
N THR A 45 23.41 10.19 21.52
CA THR A 45 22.27 10.51 22.38
C THR A 45 22.31 9.59 23.60
N ALA A 46 22.35 10.18 24.79
CA ALA A 46 22.25 9.44 26.04
C ALA A 46 20.77 9.36 26.45
N SER A 47 20.23 8.15 26.58
CA SER A 47 18.91 7.93 27.20
C SER A 47 19.11 7.42 28.62
N GLU A 48 18.77 8.24 29.60
CA GLU A 48 18.81 7.87 31.02
C GLU A 48 17.56 7.04 31.37
N SER A 49 17.75 5.82 31.87
CA SER A 49 16.66 4.94 32.29
C SER A 49 16.55 4.95 33.81
N TYR A 50 15.55 5.66 34.32
CA TYR A 50 15.24 5.71 35.75
C TYR A 50 14.62 4.39 36.22
N ARG A 51 15.35 3.64 37.07
CA ARG A 51 14.81 2.49 37.79
C ARG A 51 14.07 2.97 39.04
N ARG A 52 12.75 2.78 39.07
CA ARG A 52 11.93 3.03 40.27
C ARG A 52 12.24 1.95 41.32
N SER A 53 12.93 2.31 42.40
CA SER A 53 13.09 1.45 43.57
C SER A 53 11.73 1.26 44.25
N ALA A 54 11.32 0.01 44.44
CA ALA A 54 10.12 -0.34 45.20
C ALA A 54 10.35 -0.02 46.69
N ALA A 55 9.76 1.07 47.17
CA ALA A 55 9.69 1.35 48.60
C ALA A 55 8.66 0.41 49.26
N SER A 56 9.12 -0.30 50.27
CA SER A 56 8.38 -1.18 51.15
C SER A 56 7.16 -0.51 51.78
N ARG A 57 5.99 -1.15 51.66
CA ARG A 57 4.78 -0.78 52.40
C ARG A 57 4.97 -1.11 53.87
N THR A 58 5.02 -0.08 54.71
CA THR A 58 4.69 -0.17 56.13
C THR A 58 3.62 0.86 56.43
N SER A 59 2.35 0.45 56.41
CA SER A 59 1.27 1.23 57.01
C SER A 59 0.80 0.51 58.27
N ALA A 60 1.11 1.12 59.41
CA ALA A 60 0.68 0.71 60.73
C ALA A 60 -0.86 0.77 60.88
N ARG A 61 -1.40 -0.19 61.62
CA ARG A 61 -2.79 -0.24 62.10
C ARG A 61 -3.00 0.73 63.27
N PRO A 62 -4.17 1.35 63.42
CA PRO A 62 -4.68 1.79 64.71
C PRO A 62 -5.57 0.72 65.37
N PRO A 63 -5.71 0.71 66.71
CA PRO A 63 -6.35 -0.38 67.45
C PRO A 63 -7.85 -0.15 67.73
N GLY A 64 -8.62 -1.22 67.55
CA GLY A 64 -9.66 -1.74 68.46
C GLY A 64 -10.93 -0.94 68.76
N ALA A 65 -12.10 -1.49 68.35
CA ALA A 65 -13.19 -1.84 69.27
C ALA A 65 -14.28 -2.73 68.62
N ARG A 66 -14.72 -3.71 69.44
CA ARG A 66 -15.81 -4.71 69.36
C ARG A 66 -17.18 -4.17 68.87
N ARG A 67 -18.25 -4.94 68.56
CA ARG A 67 -18.64 -6.34 68.22
C ARG A 67 -20.19 -6.32 68.18
N LEU A 68 -20.84 -7.24 67.44
CA LEU A 68 -22.29 -7.58 67.39
C LEU A 68 -23.21 -6.54 66.70
N GLY A 69 -24.26 -6.87 65.94
CA GLY A 69 -24.89 -8.14 65.56
C GLY A 69 -26.22 -7.88 64.80
N SER A 70 -26.67 -8.91 64.07
CA SER A 70 -28.06 -9.26 63.70
C SER A 70 -28.96 -8.37 62.81
N ARG A 71 -29.33 -8.98 61.67
CA ARG A 71 -30.69 -9.35 61.17
C ARG A 71 -31.66 -8.30 60.59
N ARG A 72 -32.14 -8.69 59.39
CA ARG A 72 -33.52 -8.71 58.82
C ARG A 72 -34.19 -7.35 58.56
N GLY A 73 -34.53 -7.08 57.29
CA GLY A 73 -35.92 -7.14 56.80
C GLY A 73 -36.51 -5.72 56.82
N SER A 74 -37.40 -5.25 55.96
CA SER A 74 -38.21 -5.81 54.90
C SER A 74 -38.73 -4.63 54.06
N SER A 75 -39.08 -4.94 52.81
CA SER A 75 -39.97 -4.19 51.92
C SER A 75 -41.20 -3.56 52.61
N TRP A 76 -41.75 -2.48 52.04
CA TRP A 76 -43.16 -2.35 51.64
C TRP A 76 -43.46 -0.96 51.00
N ARG A 77 -44.00 -0.97 49.78
CA ARG A 77 -45.03 -0.01 49.27
C ARG A 77 -46.42 -0.55 49.72
N PRO A 78 -47.62 -0.05 49.33
CA PRO A 78 -48.07 1.10 48.49
C PRO A 78 -49.20 1.93 49.20
N SER A 79 -49.95 2.88 48.60
CA SER A 79 -51.19 2.62 47.81
C SER A 79 -52.00 3.90 47.54
N ARG A 80 -52.64 3.94 46.35
CA ARG A 80 -54.04 4.34 46.01
C ARG A 80 -54.52 5.78 46.32
N ALA A 81 -55.55 6.36 45.70
CA ALA A 81 -56.26 6.34 44.41
C ALA A 81 -57.62 7.08 44.64
N TRP A 82 -58.20 7.63 43.57
CA TRP A 82 -59.63 8.02 43.38
C TRP A 82 -60.13 9.34 44.02
N SER A 83 -61.13 10.10 43.53
CA SER A 83 -61.85 10.24 42.23
C SER A 83 -62.98 11.30 42.39
N ARG A 84 -63.28 12.12 41.33
CA ARG A 84 -64.59 12.76 40.94
C ARG A 84 -65.28 13.73 41.96
N SER A 85 -66.10 14.75 41.66
CA SER A 85 -66.92 15.24 40.52
C SER A 85 -67.61 16.60 40.82
N GLY A 86 -67.96 17.40 39.79
CA GLY A 86 -69.08 18.38 39.70
C GLY A 86 -68.92 19.76 40.38
N SER A 87 -69.47 20.92 39.96
CA SER A 87 -70.42 21.35 38.92
C SER A 87 -70.43 22.91 38.77
N ARG A 88 -70.63 23.37 37.52
CA ARG A 88 -71.21 24.63 36.94
C ARG A 88 -71.29 25.98 37.68
N ALA A 89 -70.75 27.01 37.01
CA ALA A 89 -71.40 28.27 36.56
C ALA A 89 -70.37 29.01 35.67
N GLY A 90 -70.57 29.42 34.41
CA GLY A 90 -71.63 30.23 33.84
C GLY A 90 -71.10 31.66 33.66
N ARG A 91 -70.59 32.02 32.46
CA ARG A 91 -70.84 33.31 31.75
C ARG A 91 -69.90 33.61 30.56
N HIS A 92 -70.56 34.07 29.49
CA HIS A 92 -70.18 34.97 28.40
C HIS A 92 -69.02 34.62 27.45
N ALA A 93 -69.45 34.27 26.23
CA ALA A 93 -68.68 34.20 25.02
C ALA A 93 -68.13 35.58 24.60
N ILE A 94 -66.83 35.63 24.35
CA ILE A 94 -66.18 36.59 23.46
C ILE A 94 -65.39 35.72 22.48
N ALA A 95 -65.73 35.80 21.19
CA ALA A 95 -65.09 35.05 20.13
C ALA A 95 -63.64 35.52 19.93
N ALA A 96 -62.70 34.91 20.66
CA ALA A 96 -61.28 35.05 20.38
C ALA A 96 -60.94 34.20 19.15
N ARG A 97 -60.61 34.87 18.04
CA ARG A 97 -60.01 34.24 16.86
C ARG A 97 -58.77 33.47 17.33
N ARG A 98 -58.81 32.14 17.22
CA ARG A 98 -57.62 31.31 17.42
C ARG A 98 -56.57 31.72 16.38
N PRO A 99 -55.30 31.97 16.77
CA PRO A 99 -54.25 32.08 15.79
C PRO A 99 -54.18 30.77 14.99
N PRO A 100 -53.75 30.81 13.72
CA PRO A 100 -53.62 29.59 12.94
C PRO A 100 -52.74 28.62 13.73
N VAL A 101 -53.23 27.39 13.91
CA VAL A 101 -52.41 26.31 14.44
C VAL A 101 -51.25 26.18 13.48
N ASP A 102 -50.03 26.46 13.94
CA ASP A 102 -48.82 26.19 13.17
C ASP A 102 -48.89 24.73 12.74
N ARG A 103 -49.19 24.51 11.46
CA ARG A 103 -48.94 23.22 10.84
C ARG A 103 -47.46 22.96 11.10
N PRO A 104 -47.04 21.80 11.63
CA PRO A 104 -45.64 21.47 11.62
C PRO A 104 -45.24 21.57 10.16
N CYS A 105 -44.37 22.53 9.85
CA CYS A 105 -43.71 22.60 8.56
C CYS A 105 -43.17 21.19 8.36
N ARG A 106 -43.73 20.44 7.40
CA ARG A 106 -43.08 19.23 6.92
C ARG A 106 -41.71 19.73 6.53
N ARG A 107 -40.69 19.33 7.31
CA ARG A 107 -39.31 19.54 6.93
C ARG A 107 -39.27 19.08 5.48
N PRO A 108 -38.81 19.93 4.53
CA PRO A 108 -38.62 19.43 3.19
C PRO A 108 -37.83 18.15 3.36
N ASP A 109 -38.38 17.04 2.87
CA ASP A 109 -37.72 15.75 2.84
C ASP A 109 -36.29 16.07 2.46
N THR A 110 -35.37 15.85 3.40
CA THR A 110 -33.98 16.21 3.19
C THR A 110 -33.61 15.35 2.00
N VAL A 111 -33.62 15.96 0.82
CA VAL A 111 -33.12 15.36 -0.40
C VAL A 111 -31.72 15.01 0.00
N SER A 112 -31.50 13.73 0.28
CA SER A 112 -30.18 13.17 0.48
C SER A 112 -29.49 13.56 -0.80
N LEU A 113 -28.68 14.62 -0.70
CA LEU A 113 -27.87 15.12 -1.79
C LEU A 113 -27.04 13.90 -2.15
N MET A 114 -27.43 13.19 -3.21
CA MET A 114 -26.83 11.90 -3.53
C MET A 114 -25.37 12.21 -3.81
N ALA A 115 -24.52 11.95 -2.82
CA ALA A 115 -23.10 12.11 -2.96
C ALA A 115 -22.71 11.28 -4.16
N ALA A 116 -21.99 11.89 -5.11
CA ALA A 116 -21.51 11.18 -6.29
C ALA A 116 -20.86 9.86 -5.84
N PRO A 117 -21.13 8.74 -6.53
CA PRO A 117 -20.61 7.45 -6.13
C PRO A 117 -19.09 7.53 -5.98
N GLN A 118 -18.57 7.13 -4.82
CA GLN A 118 -17.14 7.16 -4.54
C GLN A 118 -16.44 6.13 -5.41
N ARG A 119 -15.31 6.51 -6.01
CA ARG A 119 -14.43 5.62 -6.76
C ARG A 119 -13.15 5.39 -5.99
N TYR A 120 -12.68 4.14 -5.99
CA TYR A 120 -11.49 3.74 -5.27
C TYR A 120 -10.47 3.16 -6.23
N SER A 121 -9.21 3.57 -6.07
CA SER A 121 -8.08 2.95 -6.75
C SER A 121 -6.95 2.71 -5.78
N VAL A 122 -6.17 1.67 -6.06
CA VAL A 122 -4.96 1.33 -5.31
C VAL A 122 -3.78 1.36 -6.27
N VAL A 123 -2.63 1.83 -5.78
CA VAL A 123 -1.38 1.89 -6.54
C VAL A 123 -0.31 1.13 -5.78
N VAL A 124 0.39 0.25 -6.48
CA VAL A 124 1.54 -0.49 -6.01
C VAL A 124 2.74 -0.11 -6.86
N ALA A 125 3.64 0.67 -6.26
CA ALA A 125 4.96 0.98 -6.78
C ALA A 125 5.96 0.72 -5.65
N LYS A 126 6.82 -0.29 -5.81
CA LYS A 126 7.79 -0.70 -4.80
C LYS A 126 9.14 -0.95 -5.46
N ASP A 127 10.21 -0.71 -4.71
CA ASP A 127 11.59 -0.76 -5.23
C ASP A 127 12.00 -2.15 -5.75
N TYR A 128 11.35 -3.22 -5.27
CA TYR A 128 11.59 -4.59 -5.72
C TYR A 128 10.72 -5.01 -6.92
N LEU A 129 9.79 -4.16 -7.36
CA LEU A 129 9.03 -4.36 -8.59
C LEU A 129 9.84 -3.80 -9.76
N LYS A 130 10.95 -4.47 -10.03
CA LYS A 130 11.91 -4.10 -11.07
C LYS A 130 12.53 -5.35 -11.70
N PHE A 131 13.05 -5.19 -12.90
CA PHE A 131 13.83 -6.22 -13.60
C PHE A 131 14.93 -5.55 -14.43
N SER A 132 16.10 -6.18 -14.49
CA SER A 132 17.23 -5.72 -15.28
C SER A 132 17.27 -6.50 -16.58
N ALA A 133 17.16 -5.83 -17.73
CA ALA A 133 17.11 -6.51 -19.02
C ALA A 133 17.86 -5.75 -20.11
N ALA A 134 18.40 -6.51 -21.05
CA ALA A 134 19.01 -5.99 -22.26
C ALA A 134 17.99 -5.94 -23.41
N HIS A 135 18.09 -4.93 -24.26
CA HIS A 135 17.22 -4.76 -25.42
C HIS A 135 17.88 -3.84 -26.46
N PHE A 136 17.19 -3.68 -27.59
CA PHE A 136 17.43 -2.60 -28.53
C PHE A 136 16.16 -2.41 -29.37
N ILE A 137 15.85 -1.15 -29.65
CA ILE A 137 14.79 -0.73 -30.55
C ILE A 137 15.29 -0.81 -32.00
N ALA A 138 14.43 -1.38 -32.85
CA ALA A 138 14.56 -1.37 -34.29
C ALA A 138 13.22 -1.05 -34.93
N TYR A 139 13.21 -0.14 -35.89
CA TYR A 139 12.07 0.20 -36.74
C TYR A 139 12.60 0.56 -38.14
N PRO A 140 11.77 0.70 -39.18
CA PRO A 140 12.28 0.84 -40.54
C PRO A 140 13.27 2.01 -40.69
N GLY A 141 14.51 1.69 -41.09
CA GLY A 141 15.59 2.66 -41.27
C GLY A 141 16.37 3.05 -39.99
N PHE A 142 16.08 2.41 -38.85
CA PHE A 142 16.76 2.71 -37.58
C PHE A 142 16.94 1.45 -36.72
N ARG A 143 18.10 1.38 -36.07
CA ARG A 143 18.39 0.37 -35.04
C ARG A 143 19.39 0.96 -34.06
N GLU A 144 19.02 1.02 -32.79
CA GLU A 144 19.93 1.48 -31.74
C GLU A 144 20.86 0.36 -31.25
N PRO A 145 22.08 0.64 -30.76
CA PRO A 145 22.98 -0.37 -30.18
C PRO A 145 22.33 -1.19 -29.06
N LEU A 146 22.71 -2.46 -28.95
CA LEU A 146 22.34 -3.31 -27.82
C LEU A 146 22.83 -2.67 -26.52
N HIS A 147 21.92 -2.51 -25.57
CA HIS A 147 22.20 -2.01 -24.23
C HIS A 147 21.16 -2.58 -23.26
N GLY A 148 21.00 -2.00 -22.07
CA GLY A 148 19.99 -2.46 -21.12
C GLY A 148 19.61 -1.43 -20.07
N HIS A 149 18.53 -1.75 -19.36
CA HIS A 149 17.93 -0.91 -18.33
C HIS A 149 17.61 -1.69 -17.07
N ASN A 150 17.48 -0.94 -15.98
CA ASN A 150 16.83 -1.40 -14.76
C ASN A 150 15.38 -0.93 -14.79
N TYR A 151 14.53 -1.70 -15.45
CA TYR A 151 13.12 -1.37 -15.59
C TYR A 151 12.43 -1.40 -14.22
N GLN A 152 11.63 -0.39 -13.92
CA GLN A 152 10.78 -0.37 -12.73
C GLN A 152 9.32 -0.36 -13.14
N ILE A 153 8.50 -1.19 -12.48
CA ILE A 153 7.07 -1.29 -12.79
C ILE A 153 6.21 -0.70 -11.66
N SER A 154 5.06 -0.18 -12.05
CA SER A 154 3.99 0.21 -11.13
C SER A 154 2.66 -0.35 -11.62
N VAL A 155 1.77 -0.65 -10.67
CA VAL A 155 0.44 -1.19 -10.97
C VAL A 155 -0.61 -0.33 -10.30
N ARG A 156 -1.62 0.09 -11.05
CA ARG A 156 -2.84 0.71 -10.53
C ARG A 156 -4.04 -0.17 -10.84
N VAL A 157 -4.87 -0.38 -9.82
CA VAL A 157 -6.12 -1.14 -9.92
C VAL A 157 -7.26 -0.24 -9.46
N GLU A 158 -8.30 -0.13 -10.28
CA GLU A 158 -9.57 0.51 -9.92
C GLU A 158 -10.66 -0.57 -9.88
N ALA A 159 -11.38 -0.65 -8.77
CA ALA A 159 -12.51 -1.56 -8.56
C ALA A 159 -13.38 -1.04 -7.41
N GLU A 160 -14.57 -1.61 -7.24
CA GLU A 160 -15.39 -1.36 -6.06
C GLU A 160 -14.74 -1.92 -4.79
N LEU A 161 -15.13 -1.37 -3.63
CA LEU A 161 -14.76 -1.97 -2.35
C LEU A 161 -15.49 -3.29 -2.17
N GLY A 162 -14.73 -4.30 -1.78
CA GLY A 162 -15.27 -5.57 -1.36
C GLY A 162 -15.92 -5.50 0.03
N PRO A 163 -16.60 -6.56 0.46
CA PRO A 163 -17.14 -6.66 1.82
C PRO A 163 -16.08 -6.53 2.91
N GLU A 164 -14.82 -6.85 2.60
CA GLU A 164 -13.65 -6.67 3.47
C GLU A 164 -13.14 -5.23 3.57
N GLY A 165 -13.65 -4.33 2.71
CA GLY A 165 -13.27 -2.91 2.69
C GLY A 165 -12.03 -2.60 1.86
N TYR A 166 -11.58 -3.49 0.99
CA TYR A 166 -10.45 -3.28 0.06
C TYR A 166 -10.92 -3.24 -1.39
N VAL A 167 -10.19 -2.49 -2.24
CA VAL A 167 -10.33 -2.60 -3.70
C VAL A 167 -9.78 -3.95 -4.16
N LEU A 168 -8.57 -4.29 -3.71
CA LEU A 168 -7.90 -5.56 -3.92
C LEU A 168 -6.81 -5.70 -2.85
N ASP A 169 -6.49 -6.93 -2.44
CA ASP A 169 -5.37 -7.16 -1.51
C ASP A 169 -4.04 -6.75 -2.16
N PHE A 170 -3.33 -5.83 -1.51
CA PHE A 170 -1.99 -5.44 -1.93
C PHE A 170 -1.01 -6.62 -2.00
N GLY A 171 -1.16 -7.63 -1.15
CA GLY A 171 -0.34 -8.84 -1.15
C GLY A 171 -0.45 -9.61 -2.47
N LEU A 172 -1.67 -9.74 -2.99
CA LEU A 172 -1.94 -10.36 -4.30
C LEU A 172 -1.27 -9.55 -5.42
N VAL A 173 -1.54 -8.24 -5.50
CA VAL A 173 -0.97 -7.38 -6.55
C VAL A 173 0.56 -7.42 -6.54
N LYS A 174 1.17 -7.33 -5.35
CA LYS A 174 2.63 -7.38 -5.18
C LYS A 174 3.22 -8.71 -5.64
N ARG A 175 2.60 -9.84 -5.28
CA ARG A 175 3.08 -11.17 -5.66
C ARG A 175 3.05 -11.33 -7.17
N VAL A 176 1.90 -11.09 -7.79
CA VAL A 176 1.73 -11.25 -9.25
C VAL A 176 2.68 -10.32 -10.01
N ALA A 177 2.72 -9.03 -9.64
CA ALA A 177 3.62 -8.07 -10.30
C ALA A 177 5.10 -8.48 -10.16
N HIS A 178 5.50 -8.98 -8.98
CA HIS A 178 6.87 -9.42 -8.76
C HIS A 178 7.23 -10.68 -9.56
N GLU A 179 6.31 -11.65 -9.68
CA GLU A 179 6.51 -12.84 -10.51
C GLU A 179 6.70 -12.46 -11.98
N LEU A 180 5.92 -11.51 -12.49
CA LEU A 180 6.10 -11.00 -13.86
C LEU A 180 7.45 -10.31 -14.06
N CYS A 181 7.93 -9.53 -13.07
CA CYS A 181 9.29 -8.97 -13.13
C CYS A 181 10.34 -10.09 -13.21
N ARG A 182 10.22 -11.13 -12.38
CA ARG A 182 11.18 -12.24 -12.34
C ARG A 182 11.28 -13.02 -13.65
N GLU A 183 10.21 -13.06 -14.46
CA GLU A 183 10.25 -13.69 -15.78
C GLU A 183 11.10 -12.92 -16.80
N LEU A 184 11.26 -11.61 -16.60
CA LEU A 184 12.00 -10.72 -17.50
C LEU A 184 13.40 -10.37 -16.97
N ASP A 185 13.66 -10.62 -15.70
CA ASP A 185 14.90 -10.27 -15.01
C ASP A 185 16.09 -11.07 -15.55
N GLU A 186 17.19 -10.35 -15.79
CA GLU A 186 18.44 -10.86 -16.36
C GLU A 186 18.23 -11.55 -17.72
N ARG A 187 17.44 -10.95 -18.61
CA ARG A 187 17.18 -11.45 -19.97
C ARG A 187 17.45 -10.41 -21.06
N VAL A 188 17.67 -10.89 -22.28
CA VAL A 188 17.57 -10.12 -23.52
C VAL A 188 16.13 -10.18 -24.00
N LEU A 189 15.46 -9.04 -24.10
CA LEU A 189 14.09 -8.94 -24.58
C LEU A 189 14.09 -8.76 -26.09
N LEU A 190 13.46 -9.69 -26.81
CA LEU A 190 13.37 -9.64 -28.26
C LEU A 190 11.90 -9.63 -28.71
N PRO A 191 11.49 -8.64 -29.53
CA PRO A 191 10.14 -8.57 -30.08
C PRO A 191 9.95 -9.62 -31.19
N LEU A 192 9.00 -10.55 -30.98
CA LEU A 192 8.65 -11.60 -31.95
C LEU A 192 7.83 -11.06 -33.13
N GLU A 193 7.09 -9.99 -32.92
CA GLU A 193 6.18 -9.42 -33.92
C GLU A 193 6.81 -8.22 -34.64
N SER A 194 8.12 -8.05 -34.49
CA SER A 194 8.86 -6.99 -35.17
C SER A 194 8.88 -7.20 -36.68
N ASP A 195 8.63 -6.13 -37.42
CA ASP A 195 8.80 -6.04 -38.87
C ASP A 195 10.25 -5.78 -39.29
N CYS A 196 11.14 -5.51 -38.33
CA CYS A 196 12.54 -5.16 -38.56
C CYS A 196 13.54 -6.21 -38.09
N LEU A 197 13.06 -7.27 -37.42
CA LEU A 197 13.87 -8.29 -36.78
C LEU A 197 13.28 -9.67 -37.10
N THR A 198 14.13 -10.62 -37.44
CA THR A 198 13.77 -12.04 -37.49
C THR A 198 14.54 -12.76 -36.40
N ALA A 199 13.84 -13.26 -35.38
CA ALA A 199 14.43 -14.06 -34.30
C ALA A 199 14.01 -15.53 -34.44
N VAL A 200 14.99 -16.42 -34.58
CA VAL A 200 14.75 -17.86 -34.76
C VAL A 200 15.47 -18.64 -33.68
N ARG A 201 14.78 -19.59 -33.05
CA ARG A 201 15.40 -20.56 -32.14
C ARG A 201 16.16 -21.60 -32.96
N THR A 202 17.44 -21.78 -32.65
CA THR A 202 18.32 -22.82 -33.19
C THR A 202 18.74 -23.76 -32.06
N GLU A 203 19.70 -24.65 -32.28
CA GLU A 203 20.14 -25.63 -31.27
C GLU A 203 20.77 -24.95 -30.04
N GLY A 204 19.93 -24.64 -29.03
CA GLY A 204 20.32 -24.01 -27.77
C GLY A 204 20.60 -22.49 -27.85
N ALA A 205 20.28 -21.85 -28.97
CA ALA A 205 20.51 -20.43 -29.19
C ALA A 205 19.32 -19.74 -29.86
N VAL A 206 19.33 -18.41 -29.82
CA VAL A 206 18.44 -17.55 -30.59
C VAL A 206 19.30 -16.70 -31.50
N GLU A 207 19.10 -16.89 -32.81
CA GLU A 207 19.73 -16.07 -33.84
C GLU A 207 18.78 -14.95 -34.25
N VAL A 208 19.30 -13.72 -34.29
CA VAL A 208 18.56 -12.54 -34.69
C VAL A 208 19.23 -11.91 -35.90
N ILE A 209 18.45 -11.66 -36.94
CA ILE A 209 18.88 -10.93 -38.13
C ILE A 209 18.00 -9.69 -38.27
N THR A 210 18.62 -8.51 -38.35
CA THR A 210 17.94 -7.25 -38.61
C THR A 210 17.70 -7.05 -40.10
N THR A 211 16.79 -6.17 -40.49
CA THR A 211 16.62 -5.74 -41.89
C THR A 211 17.87 -5.05 -42.47
N GLY A 212 18.73 -4.48 -41.61
CA GLY A 212 20.04 -3.94 -41.99
C GLY A 212 21.13 -4.99 -42.23
N GLY A 213 20.86 -6.27 -41.91
CA GLY A 213 21.79 -7.39 -42.10
C GLY A 213 22.72 -7.66 -40.91
N GLU A 214 22.63 -6.88 -39.83
CA GLU A 214 23.32 -7.18 -38.57
C GLU A 214 22.81 -8.48 -37.96
N ARG A 215 23.71 -9.18 -37.26
CA ARG A 215 23.44 -10.49 -36.68
C ARG A 215 23.79 -10.53 -35.20
N PHE A 216 22.91 -11.13 -34.42
CA PHE A 216 23.13 -11.44 -33.01
C PHE A 216 22.88 -12.93 -32.77
N CYS A 217 23.60 -13.50 -31.82
CA CYS A 217 23.39 -14.87 -31.37
C CYS A 217 23.49 -14.88 -29.85
N PHE A 218 22.43 -15.32 -29.19
CA PHE A 218 22.32 -15.39 -27.73
C PHE A 218 22.00 -16.81 -27.30
N PRO A 219 22.47 -17.28 -26.13
CA PRO A 219 21.97 -18.52 -25.54
C PRO A 219 20.45 -18.47 -25.36
N GLU A 220 19.75 -19.56 -25.66
CA GLU A 220 18.29 -19.61 -25.55
C GLU A 220 17.79 -19.33 -24.12
N SER A 221 18.58 -19.70 -23.11
CA SER A 221 18.29 -19.45 -21.69
C SER A 221 18.23 -17.97 -21.33
N ASP A 222 18.95 -17.14 -22.08
CA ASP A 222 19.17 -15.73 -21.75
C ASP A 222 18.17 -14.83 -22.46
N VAL A 223 17.35 -15.39 -23.36
CA VAL A 223 16.42 -14.64 -24.20
C VAL A 223 14.98 -14.81 -23.75
N ARG A 224 14.25 -13.69 -23.70
CA ARG A 224 12.80 -13.68 -23.65
C ARG A 224 12.23 -13.15 -24.96
N LEU A 225 11.64 -14.07 -25.73
CA LEU A 225 10.88 -13.75 -26.93
C LEU A 225 9.48 -13.27 -26.50
N LEU A 226 9.13 -12.03 -26.83
CA LEU A 226 7.88 -11.38 -26.40
C LEU A 226 6.96 -11.13 -27.60
N PRO A 227 5.63 -11.35 -27.47
CA PRO A 227 4.65 -11.05 -28.51
C PRO A 227 4.36 -9.54 -28.56
N ILE A 228 5.38 -8.78 -28.97
CA ILE A 228 5.39 -7.33 -29.13
C ILE A 228 6.15 -7.00 -30.41
N ALA A 229 5.87 -5.85 -31.01
CA ALA A 229 6.53 -5.35 -32.21
C ALA A 229 7.84 -4.63 -31.88
N HIS A 230 7.87 -3.91 -30.76
CA HIS A 230 9.05 -3.18 -30.29
C HIS A 230 9.27 -3.43 -28.80
N SER A 231 10.53 -3.51 -28.37
CA SER A 231 10.90 -3.61 -26.95
C SER A 231 10.89 -2.25 -26.23
N SER A 232 9.92 -1.38 -26.54
CA SER A 232 9.79 -0.05 -25.92
C SER A 232 9.05 -0.13 -24.59
N ALA A 233 9.22 0.87 -23.73
CA ALA A 233 8.49 0.96 -22.46
C ALA A 233 6.96 0.87 -22.64
N GLU A 234 6.40 1.46 -23.70
CA GLU A 234 4.96 1.45 -23.98
C GLU A 234 4.43 0.04 -24.28
N GLU A 235 5.10 -0.69 -25.17
CA GLU A 235 4.69 -2.05 -25.54
C GLU A 235 4.97 -3.05 -24.40
N LEU A 236 6.06 -2.86 -23.65
CA LEU A 236 6.30 -3.62 -22.42
C LEU A 236 5.21 -3.37 -21.38
N ALA A 237 4.72 -2.12 -21.24
CA ALA A 237 3.61 -1.81 -20.35
C ALA A 237 2.32 -2.51 -20.80
N ALA A 238 2.02 -2.53 -22.09
CA ALA A 238 0.86 -3.23 -22.64
C ALA A 238 0.96 -4.76 -22.46
N TYR A 239 2.13 -5.34 -22.74
CA TYR A 239 2.41 -6.76 -22.53
C TYR A 239 2.21 -7.16 -21.06
N LEU A 240 2.83 -6.42 -20.14
CA LEU A 240 2.73 -6.66 -18.71
C LEU A 240 1.30 -6.45 -18.19
N LEU A 241 0.57 -5.47 -18.72
CA LEU A 241 -0.84 -5.24 -18.39
C LEU A 241 -1.71 -6.45 -18.74
N GLY A 242 -1.54 -7.01 -19.94
CA GLY A 242 -2.27 -8.22 -20.35
C GLY A 242 -1.97 -9.41 -19.45
N ARG A 243 -0.67 -9.66 -19.17
CA ARG A 243 -0.22 -10.74 -18.27
C ARG A 243 -0.76 -10.55 -16.84
N LEU A 244 -0.68 -9.33 -16.32
CA LEU A 244 -1.18 -8.97 -14.99
C LEU A 244 -2.68 -9.16 -14.89
N ARG A 245 -3.46 -8.69 -15.88
CA ARG A 245 -4.91 -8.84 -15.93
C ARG A 245 -5.31 -10.31 -15.83
N ASP A 246 -4.68 -11.15 -16.63
CA ASP A 246 -5.04 -12.57 -16.71
C ASP A 246 -4.72 -13.29 -15.37
N ALA A 247 -3.56 -13.00 -14.78
CA ALA A 247 -3.18 -13.54 -13.46
C ALA A 247 -4.08 -13.02 -12.34
N LEU A 248 -4.39 -11.72 -12.30
CA LEU A 248 -5.29 -11.15 -11.29
C LEU A 248 -6.71 -11.70 -11.42
N ARG A 249 -7.24 -11.88 -12.62
CA ARG A 249 -8.58 -12.46 -12.83
C ARG A 249 -8.67 -13.90 -12.32
N ALA A 250 -7.58 -14.67 -12.44
CA ALA A 250 -7.54 -16.04 -11.93
C ALA A 250 -7.61 -16.12 -10.39
N GLU A 251 -7.06 -15.13 -9.69
CA GLU A 251 -6.90 -15.17 -8.22
C GLU A 251 -7.79 -14.17 -7.44
N ALA A 252 -8.42 -13.19 -8.10
CA ALA A 252 -9.18 -12.12 -7.43
C ALA A 252 -10.58 -12.53 -6.95
N GLY A 253 -10.91 -13.82 -6.96
CA GLY A 253 -12.18 -14.33 -6.42
C GLY A 253 -13.43 -13.78 -7.12
N GLY A 254 -13.35 -13.53 -8.44
CA GLY A 254 -14.46 -13.02 -9.23
C GLY A 254 -14.67 -11.50 -9.12
N ARG A 255 -13.72 -10.76 -8.56
CA ARG A 255 -13.80 -9.30 -8.48
C ARG A 255 -13.85 -8.66 -9.88
N ALA A 256 -14.84 -7.79 -10.08
CA ALA A 256 -14.92 -6.94 -11.27
C ALA A 256 -13.95 -5.77 -11.14
N PHE A 257 -13.05 -5.62 -12.11
CA PHE A 257 -12.18 -4.45 -12.23
C PHE A 257 -12.87 -3.41 -13.08
N VAL A 258 -12.74 -2.13 -12.70
CA VAL A 258 -13.16 -0.98 -13.53
C VAL A 258 -12.03 -0.63 -14.50
N SER A 259 -10.79 -0.68 -14.04
CA SER A 259 -9.62 -0.55 -14.92
C SER A 259 -8.36 -1.07 -14.26
N LEU A 260 -7.41 -1.46 -15.10
CA LEU A 260 -6.04 -1.80 -14.74
C LEU A 260 -5.08 -0.91 -15.51
N GLU A 261 -3.99 -0.53 -14.87
CA GLU A 261 -2.94 0.29 -15.48
C GLU A 261 -1.57 -0.21 -15.00
N VAL A 262 -0.66 -0.37 -15.95
CA VAL A 262 0.74 -0.72 -15.68
C VAL A 262 1.61 0.41 -16.19
N GLY A 263 2.52 0.87 -15.34
CA GLY A 263 3.60 1.78 -15.71
C GLY A 263 4.93 1.03 -15.80
N VAL A 264 5.73 1.32 -16.81
CA VAL A 264 7.09 0.79 -17.01
C VAL A 264 8.05 1.96 -17.17
N ALA A 265 9.06 2.03 -16.32
CA ALA A 265 10.09 3.06 -16.33
C ALA A 265 11.43 2.48 -16.75
N GLU A 266 12.06 3.01 -17.80
CA GLU A 266 13.39 2.59 -18.27
C GLU A 266 14.52 3.30 -17.50
N ALA A 267 14.23 4.52 -17.04
CA ALA A 267 15.13 5.35 -16.25
C ALA A 267 14.31 6.24 -15.29
N PRO A 268 14.92 6.74 -14.20
CA PRO A 268 14.26 7.69 -13.31
C PRO A 268 13.71 8.90 -14.08
N GLY A 269 12.39 9.14 -13.93
CA GLY A 269 11.69 10.24 -14.60
C GLY A 269 11.22 9.94 -16.03
N GLN A 270 11.47 8.74 -16.56
CA GLN A 270 11.01 8.31 -17.89
C GLN A 270 10.13 7.07 -17.74
N VAL A 271 8.81 7.23 -17.90
CA VAL A 271 7.82 6.18 -17.63
C VAL A 271 6.74 6.19 -18.71
N ALA A 272 6.46 5.02 -19.27
CA ALA A 272 5.30 4.78 -20.11
C ALA A 272 4.19 4.10 -19.30
N TYR A 273 2.93 4.41 -19.61
CA TYR A 273 1.77 3.79 -18.98
C TYR A 273 0.85 3.19 -20.04
N CYS A 274 0.38 1.97 -19.78
CA CYS A 274 -0.72 1.36 -20.52
C CYS A 274 -1.91 1.17 -19.57
N ARG A 275 -3.11 1.50 -20.01
CA ARG A 275 -4.35 1.38 -19.23
C ARG A 275 -5.44 0.70 -20.04
N GLU A 276 -6.14 -0.25 -19.41
CA GLU A 276 -7.31 -0.95 -19.95
C GLU A 276 -8.49 -0.73 -18.99
N ALA A 277 -9.64 -0.34 -19.54
CA ALA A 277 -10.90 -0.16 -18.80
C ALA A 277 -11.89 -1.26 -19.22
N PHE A 278 -12.78 -1.67 -18.30
CA PHE A 278 -13.72 -2.77 -18.47
C PHE A 278 -15.18 -2.33 -18.25
#